data_AF-A0A316PDK0-F1
#
_entry.id   AF-A0A316PDK0-F1
#
_cell.length_a   1.000
_cell.length_b   1.000
_cell.length_c   1.000
_cell.angle_alpha   90.00
_cell.angle_beta   90.00
_cell.angle_gamma   90.00
#
_symmetry.space_group_name_H-M   'P 1'
#
loop_
_entity.id
_entity.type
_entity.pdbx_description
1 polymer ?
#
loop_
_entity_poly.entity_id
_entity_poly.type
_entity_poly.pdbx_seq_one_letter_code
_entity_poly.pdbx_strand_id
1 'polypeptide(L)'
;MTMSESSKETFGEVRARLDEIVSEVRSKDVSLEKSLDLYEEAIRLGNRCAELIDKPDYTAAEIAEANEVVEAGQEEGPEITI
;
A
#
# COMPACT_ATOMS: atom_id res chain seq x y z
N MET A 1 19.03 19.39 10.63
CA MET A 1 18.74 19.24 9.19
C MET A 1 19.18 17.84 8.82
N THR A 2 18.34 16.85 8.54
CA THR A 2 16.91 16.79 8.19
C THR A 2 16.53 15.33 8.47
N MET A 3 15.63 15.09 9.44
CA MET A 3 15.03 13.78 9.64
C MET A 3 13.84 13.72 8.67
N SER A 4 14.14 13.30 7.45
CA SER A 4 13.17 13.17 6.36
C SER A 4 13.22 11.74 5.83
N GLU A 5 12.98 10.78 6.71
CA GLU A 5 12.49 9.49 6.26
C GLU A 5 10.97 9.57 6.34
N SER A 6 10.36 9.94 5.20
CA SER A 6 8.99 9.54 4.92
C SER A 6 9.03 8.02 4.80
N SER A 7 9.08 7.34 5.95
CA SER A 7 9.05 5.88 6.01
C SER A 7 7.73 5.49 5.39
N LYS A 8 7.77 4.84 4.23
CA LYS A 8 6.57 4.23 3.67
C LYS A 8 6.17 3.16 4.67
N GLU A 9 5.15 3.43 5.47
CA GLU A 9 4.60 2.46 6.40
C GLU A 9 4.31 1.18 5.61
N THR A 10 4.93 0.09 6.06
CA THR A 10 4.78 -1.24 5.48
C THR A 10 3.44 -1.84 5.89
N PHE A 11 2.96 -2.82 5.12
CA PHE A 11 1.72 -3.52 5.47
C PHE A 11 1.75 -4.10 6.89
N GLY A 12 2.92 -4.59 7.34
CA GLY A 12 3.12 -5.12 8.68
C GLY A 12 2.92 -4.07 9.78
N GLU A 13 3.43 -2.86 9.57
CA GLU A 13 3.29 -1.74 10.52
C GLU A 13 1.83 -1.26 10.59
N VAL A 14 1.16 -1.12 9.45
CA VAL A 14 -0.26 -0.74 9.39
C VAL A 14 -1.13 -1.78 10.10
N ARG A 15 -0.84 -3.07 9.90
CA ARG A 15 -1.54 -4.16 10.60
C ARG A 15 -1.32 -4.11 12.11
N ALA A 16 -0.08 -3.90 12.56
CA ALA A 16 0.23 -3.81 13.98
C ALA A 16 -0.53 -2.66 14.66
N ARG A 17 -0.67 -1.51 13.99
CA ARG A 17 -1.44 -0.38 14.51
C ARG A 17 -2.94 -0.69 14.58
N LEU A 18 -3.50 -1.38 13.58
CA LEU A 18 -4.89 -1.85 13.63
C LEU A 18 -5.14 -2.80 14.81
N ASP A 19 -4.21 -3.71 15.10
CA ASP A 19 -4.31 -4.63 16.25
C ASP A 19 -4.27 -3.87 17.59
N GLU A 20 -3.44 -2.82 17.69
CA GLU A 20 -3.39 -1.93 18.86
C GLU A 20 -4.72 -1.18 19.05
N ILE A 21 -5.29 -0.61 17.99
CA ILE A 21 -6.61 0.05 18.02
C ILE A 21 -7.69 -0.92 18.51
N VAL A 22 -7.67 -2.17 18.06
CA VAL A 22 -8.62 -3.21 18.53
C VAL A 22 -8.46 -3.47 20.03
N SER A 23 -7.22 -3.48 20.54
CA SER A 23 -6.95 -3.61 21.97
C SER A 23 -7.48 -2.40 22.77
N GLU A 24 -7.24 -1.19 22.27
CA GLU A 24 -7.69 0.06 22.91
C GLU A 24 -9.22 0.14 22.99
N VAL A 25 -9.94 -0.12 21.89
CA VAL A 25 -11.41 -0.08 21.85
C VAL A 25 -12.05 -1.15 22.74
N ARG A 26 -11.37 -2.28 22.99
CA ARG A 26 -11.84 -3.32 23.90
C ARG A 26 -11.66 -2.96 25.38
N SER A 27 -10.87 -1.93 25.68
CA SER A 27 -10.69 -1.43 27.04
C SER A 27 -11.97 -0.77 27.53
N LYS A 28 -12.37 -1.07 28.78
CA LYS A 28 -13.56 -0.48 29.41
C LYS A 28 -13.36 0.99 29.81
N ASP A 29 -12.13 1.48 29.72
CA ASP A 29 -11.74 2.84 30.13
C ASP A 29 -11.72 3.83 28.96
N VAL A 30 -12.01 3.38 27.73
CA VAL A 30 -12.07 4.25 26.56
C VAL A 30 -13.42 4.96 26.49
N SER A 31 -13.37 6.29 26.34
CA SER A 31 -14.57 7.11 26.13
C SER A 31 -15.16 6.90 24.73
N LEU A 32 -16.42 7.30 24.55
CA LEU A 32 -17.08 7.24 23.25
C LEU A 32 -16.36 8.13 22.21
N GLU A 33 -15.99 9.36 22.59
CA GLU A 33 -15.24 10.27 21.70
C GLU A 33 -13.93 9.64 21.26
N LYS A 34 -13.18 9.05 22.20
CA LYS A 34 -11.93 8.36 21.89
C LYS A 34 -12.15 7.13 21.01
N SER A 35 -13.25 6.41 21.19
CA SER A 35 -13.64 5.30 20.31
C SER A 35 -13.89 5.75 18.87
N LEU A 36 -14.50 6.93 18.69
CA LEU A 36 -14.76 7.50 17.37
C LEU A 36 -13.46 7.93 16.69
N ASP A 37 -12.55 8.58 17.42
CA ASP A 37 -11.22 8.94 16.89
C ASP A 37 -10.46 7.68 16.40
N LEU A 38 -10.46 6.63 17.21
CA LEU A 38 -9.82 5.35 16.89
C LEU A 38 -10.48 4.66 15.69
N TYR A 39 -11.81 4.77 15.56
CA TYR A 39 -12.54 4.23 14.42
C TYR A 39 -12.19 4.97 13.11
N GLU A 40 -12.10 6.30 13.14
CA GLU A 40 -11.65 7.08 11.98
C GLU A 40 -10.21 6.75 11.58
N GLU A 41 -9.33 6.54 12.57
CA GLU A 41 -7.96 6.10 12.33
C GLU A 41 -7.93 4.72 11.66
N ALA A 42 -8.73 3.77 12.15
CA ALA A 42 -8.83 2.44 11.55
C ALA A 42 -9.31 2.48 10.09
N ILE A 43 -10.23 3.39 9.73
CA ILE A 43 -10.66 3.57 8.32
C ILE A 43 -9.48 4.05 7.46
N ARG A 44 -8.71 5.03 7.93
CA ARG A 44 -7.54 5.54 7.19
C ARG A 44 -6.50 4.44 6.97
N LEU A 45 -6.21 3.67 8.01
CA LEU A 45 -5.27 2.54 7.95
C LEU A 45 -5.78 1.41 7.04
N GLY A 46 -7.08 1.12 7.05
CA GLY A 46 -7.71 0.14 6.16
C GLY A 46 -7.57 0.51 4.69
N ASN A 47 -7.80 1.78 4.34
CA ASN A 47 -7.57 2.29 2.99
C ASN A 47 -6.10 2.17 2.60
N ARG A 48 -5.19 2.47 3.53
CA ARG A 48 -3.75 2.34 3.28
C ARG A 48 -3.33 0.88 3.06
N CYS A 49 -3.87 -0.06 3.82
CA CYS A 49 -3.68 -1.49 3.57
C CYS A 49 -4.13 -1.89 2.16
N ALA A 50 -5.29 -1.42 1.71
CA ALA A 50 -5.77 -1.69 0.35
C ALA A 50 -4.81 -1.15 -0.71
N GLU A 51 -4.28 0.07 -0.54
CA GLU A 51 -3.29 0.65 -1.45
C GLU A 51 -1.94 -0.08 -1.48
N LEU A 52 -1.54 -0.70 -0.37
CA LEU A 52 -0.30 -1.46 -0.23
C LEU A 52 -0.43 -2.87 -0.81
N ILE A 53 -1.61 -3.50 -0.70
CA ILE A 53 -1.91 -4.81 -1.31
C ILE A 53 -2.05 -4.67 -2.84
N ASP A 54 -2.61 -3.56 -3.32
CA ASP A 54 -2.81 -3.29 -4.74
C ASP A 54 -1.51 -2.90 -5.48
N LYS A 55 -0.40 -2.72 -4.76
CA LYS A 55 0.93 -2.59 -5.35
C LYS A 55 1.68 -3.90 -5.13
N PRO A 56 1.74 -4.78 -6.15
CA PRO A 56 2.58 -5.94 -6.06
C PRO A 56 4.01 -5.46 -5.84
N ASP A 57 4.66 -6.02 -4.82
CA ASP A 57 6.08 -5.80 -4.56
C ASP A 57 6.85 -6.64 -5.60
N TYR A 58 6.77 -6.22 -6.86
CA TYR A 58 7.42 -6.91 -7.97
C TYR A 58 8.92 -6.89 -7.72
N THR A 59 9.52 -8.07 -7.74
CA THR A 59 10.98 -8.17 -7.71
C THR A 59 11.55 -7.48 -8.95
N ALA A 60 12.78 -6.98 -8.85
CA ALA A 60 13.45 -6.37 -10.00
C ALA A 60 13.51 -7.33 -11.22
N ALA A 61 13.51 -8.64 -11.00
CA ALA A 61 13.42 -9.66 -12.02
C ALA A 61 12.04 -9.71 -12.70
N GLU A 62 10.94 -9.67 -11.94
CA GLU A 62 9.58 -9.64 -12.49
C GLU A 62 9.29 -8.33 -13.25
N ILE A 63 9.86 -7.21 -12.80
CA ILE A 63 9.79 -5.93 -13.53
C ILE A 63 10.60 -6.00 -14.83
N ALA A 64 11.77 -6.63 -14.82
CA ALA A 64 12.59 -6.81 -16.03
C ALA A 64 11.87 -7.71 -17.05
N GLU A 65 11.31 -8.84 -16.61
CA GLU A 65 10.54 -9.75 -17.46
C GLU A 65 9.29 -9.07 -18.04
N ALA A 66 8.59 -8.26 -17.23
CA ALA A 66 7.45 -7.47 -17.69
C ALA A 66 7.84 -6.40 -18.73
N ASN A 67 9.03 -5.81 -18.64
CA ASN A 67 9.51 -4.84 -19.64
C ASN A 67 9.95 -5.52 -20.94
N GLU A 68 10.54 -6.72 -20.87
CA GLU A 68 10.92 -7.50 -22.07
C GLU A 68 9.70 -7.92 -22.91
N VAL A 69 8.56 -8.25 -22.28
CA VAL A 69 7.31 -8.55 -23.02
C VAL A 69 6.65 -7.31 -23.65
N VAL A 70 6.92 -6.10 -23.16
CA VAL A 70 6.42 -4.85 -23.76
C VAL A 70 7.23 -4.48 -25.01
N GLU A 71 8.55 -4.67 -24.97
CA GLU A 71 9.44 -4.44 -26.11
C GLU A 71 9.21 -5.45 -27.23
N ALA A 72 8.94 -6.73 -26.90
CA ALA A 72 8.61 -7.76 -27.90
C ALA A 72 7.26 -7.55 -28.61
N GLY A 73 6.41 -6.64 -28.10
CA GLY A 73 5.15 -6.23 -28.73
C GLY A 73 5.28 -5.04 -29.69
N GLN A 74 6.48 -4.47 -29.83
CA GLN A 74 6.77 -3.32 -30.70
C GLN A 74 7.73 -3.68 -31.84
N GLU A 75 7.65 -4.88 -32.41
CA GLU A 75 8.25 -5.13 -33.73
C GLU A 75 7.19 -5.02 -34.83
N GLU A 76 7.25 -3.86 -35.50
CA GLU A 76 6.92 -3.59 -36.90
C GLU A 76 5.54 -4.05 -37.42
N GLY A 77 4.56 -3.15 -37.33
CA GLY A 77 3.47 -3.14 -38.32
C GLY A 77 4.09 -2.95 -39.72
N PRO A 78 3.68 -3.73 -40.74
CA PRO A 78 4.37 -3.72 -42.02
C PRO A 78 4.31 -2.32 -42.63
N GLU A 79 5.46 -1.79 -43.04
CA GLU A 79 5.57 -0.58 -43.83
C GLU A 79 4.86 -0.83 -45.17
N ILE A 80 3.62 -0.34 -45.31
CA ILE A 80 2.91 -0.33 -46.60
C ILE A 80 3.56 0.78 -47.43
N THR A 81 4.53 0.41 -48.27
CA THR A 81 4.99 1.24 -49.37
C THR A 81 3.85 1.37 -50.39
N ILE A 82 3.28 2.57 -50.48
CA ILE A 82 2.41 3.01 -51.58
C ILE A 82 3.23 3.63 -52.71
#